data_AF-A0A7W4P4W6-F1
#
_entry.id   AF-A0A7W4P4W6-F1
#
_cell.length_a   1.000
_cell.length_b   1.000
_cell.length_c   1.000
_cell.angle_alpha   90.00
_cell.angle_beta   90.00
_cell.angle_gamma   90.00
#
_symmetry.space_group_name_H-M   'P 1'
#
loop_
_entity.id
_entity.type
_entity.pdbx_description
1 polymer ?
#
loop_
_entity_poly.entity_id
_entity_poly.type
_entity_poly.pdbx_seq_one_letter_code
_entity_poly.pdbx_strand_id
1 'polypeptide(L)'
;MNRNSDVNGDRPARKAGVSRRSLMLGTVVTGFSAAFGEFGLSGGVARAATVDDATFLSVSRVITGHSELHPVIARRLFAAMQKTFPDYASKIQALSGLVAQGGTPREILDRAGDLKDDLLALNAAWYTGSVQDKTNAPTVAYYDALMYQPTRDGLPVPTYCFDRPGWWTETPPPLGIAVHAPLPATPPAPVPQGIESKAPPQTAPLGTIPPSSPPHSPLPHREL
;
A
#
# COMPACT_ATOMS: atom_id res chain seq x y z
N MET A 1 -75.09 16.22 25.97
CA MET A 1 -75.09 15.93 27.41
C MET A 1 -73.66 15.99 27.94
N ASN A 2 -73.47 16.79 28.99
CA ASN A 2 -72.22 17.11 29.67
C ASN A 2 -71.79 15.99 30.63
N ARG A 3 -70.50 15.64 30.71
CA ARG A 3 -69.87 15.18 31.97
C ARG A 3 -68.33 15.17 31.91
N ASN A 4 -67.76 15.95 32.83
CA ASN A 4 -66.36 16.02 33.27
C ASN A 4 -65.71 14.66 33.53
N SER A 5 -64.38 14.61 33.38
CA SER A 5 -63.50 14.24 34.50
C SER A 5 -62.03 14.59 34.19
N ASP A 6 -61.52 15.54 34.97
CA ASP A 6 -60.10 15.70 35.26
C ASP A 6 -59.50 14.38 35.78
N VAL A 7 -58.36 13.98 35.22
CA VAL A 7 -57.33 13.25 35.98
C VAL A 7 -55.98 13.84 35.60
N ASN A 8 -55.53 14.72 36.49
CA ASN A 8 -54.18 15.23 36.56
C ASN A 8 -53.26 14.06 36.99
N GLY A 9 -52.47 13.55 36.06
CA GLY A 9 -51.48 12.50 36.27
C GLY A 9 -50.08 13.05 36.13
N ASP A 10 -49.44 13.22 37.28
CA ASP A 10 -48.06 13.66 37.51
C ASP A 10 -47.07 13.02 36.50
N ARG A 11 -46.42 13.84 35.67
CA ARG A 11 -45.36 13.40 34.74
C ARG A 11 -44.01 13.79 35.33
N PRO A 12 -43.14 12.84 35.71
CA PRO A 12 -41.78 13.19 36.11
C PRO A 12 -41.01 13.75 34.91
N ALA A 13 -40.33 14.87 35.15
CA ALA A 13 -39.55 15.64 34.19
C ALA A 13 -38.51 14.77 33.48
N ARG A 14 -38.70 14.54 32.17
CA ARG A 14 -37.63 14.03 31.31
C ARG A 14 -36.60 15.14 31.13
N LYS A 15 -35.45 14.98 31.77
CA LYS A 15 -34.26 15.79 31.48
C LYS A 15 -33.94 15.64 29.99
N ALA A 16 -34.07 16.73 29.23
CA ALA A 16 -33.69 16.79 27.83
C ALA A 16 -32.17 16.59 27.73
N GLY A 17 -31.76 15.41 27.26
CA GLY A 17 -30.37 15.13 26.95
C GLY A 17 -29.92 16.03 25.79
N VAL A 18 -28.82 16.76 26.01
CA VAL A 18 -28.17 17.58 25.00
C VAL A 18 -27.86 16.73 23.77
N SER A 19 -28.47 17.09 22.64
CA SER A 19 -28.29 16.41 21.36
C SER A 19 -26.91 16.69 20.78
N ARG A 20 -26.21 15.62 20.37
CA ARG A 20 -24.84 15.62 19.79
C ARG A 20 -24.69 16.42 18.50
N ARG A 21 -25.77 17.01 17.96
CA ARG A 21 -25.78 17.79 16.71
C ARG A 21 -25.64 19.30 16.90
N SER A 22 -25.57 19.82 18.12
CA SER A 22 -25.48 21.27 18.36
C SER A 22 -24.07 21.78 18.70
N LEU A 23 -23.04 20.97 18.49
CA LEU A 23 -21.63 21.33 18.76
C LEU A 23 -20.76 21.31 17.50
N MET A 24 -21.30 21.84 16.39
CA MET A 24 -20.50 22.33 15.27
C MET A 24 -21.00 23.73 14.88
N LEU A 25 -20.46 24.73 15.57
CA LEU A 25 -20.43 26.15 15.24
C LEU A 25 -19.49 26.75 16.32
N GLY A 26 -18.19 26.85 16.11
CA GLY A 26 -17.52 27.76 15.18
C GLY A 26 -16.71 28.74 16.01
N THR A 27 -15.38 28.62 16.01
CA THR A 27 -14.47 29.68 16.47
C THR A 27 -13.14 29.58 15.74
N VAL A 28 -12.91 30.56 14.86
CA VAL A 28 -11.63 30.87 14.24
C VAL A 28 -10.81 31.62 15.30
N VAL A 29 -9.65 31.08 15.69
CA VAL A 29 -8.64 31.84 16.42
C VAL A 29 -7.34 31.76 15.64
N THR A 30 -6.95 32.91 15.09
CA THR A 30 -5.66 33.14 14.45
C THR A 30 -4.62 33.42 15.52
N GLY A 31 -3.51 32.66 15.51
CA GLY A 31 -2.22 33.10 16.03
C GLY A 31 -1.87 32.72 17.48
N PHE A 32 -1.10 31.65 17.64
CA PHE A 32 -0.01 31.63 18.62
C PHE A 32 1.06 30.62 18.19
N SER A 33 2.21 31.13 17.74
CA SER A 33 3.42 30.33 17.59
C SER A 33 4.05 30.14 18.97
N ALA A 34 4.09 28.91 19.46
CA ALA A 34 5.04 28.47 20.47
C ALA A 34 5.30 26.98 20.28
N ALA A 35 6.58 26.66 20.10
CA ALA A 35 7.17 25.34 20.02
C ALA A 35 6.50 24.30 20.93
N PHE A 36 5.91 23.29 20.31
CA PHE A 36 5.54 22.05 20.96
C PHE A 36 5.99 20.87 20.10
N GLY A 37 6.90 20.09 20.67
CA GLY A 37 6.92 18.65 20.47
C GLY A 37 7.51 18.18 19.17
N GLU A 38 8.83 18.07 19.17
CA GLU A 38 9.56 17.06 18.42
C GLU A 38 9.18 15.68 18.99
N PHE A 39 7.99 15.20 18.60
CA PHE A 39 7.61 13.80 18.71
C PHE A 39 7.15 13.39 17.32
N GLY A 40 8.02 12.65 16.64
CA GLY A 40 7.88 12.25 15.25
C GLY A 40 6.60 11.47 14.97
N LEU A 41 5.53 12.19 14.69
CA LEU A 41 4.44 11.70 13.89
C LEU A 41 4.82 11.96 12.43
N SER A 42 5.52 10.99 11.82
CA SER A 42 5.52 10.84 10.35
C SER A 42 4.12 10.44 9.87
N GLY A 43 3.11 11.24 10.20
CA GLY A 43 1.84 11.26 9.52
C GLY A 43 2.06 12.09 8.27
N GLY A 44 2.18 11.42 7.11
CA GLY A 44 2.37 12.07 5.83
C GLY A 44 1.21 13.01 5.53
N VAL A 45 1.32 14.27 5.93
CA VAL A 45 0.49 15.35 5.41
C VAL A 45 0.61 15.32 3.90
N ALA A 46 -0.54 15.29 3.22
CA ALA A 46 -0.61 15.29 1.77
C ALA A 46 0.03 16.58 1.25
N ARG A 47 1.31 16.51 0.88
CA ARG A 47 2.01 17.58 0.19
C ARG A 47 1.33 17.80 -1.16
N ALA A 48 1.15 19.06 -1.59
CA ALA A 48 0.68 19.36 -2.94
C ALA A 48 1.69 18.85 -3.99
N ALA A 49 1.20 18.36 -5.13
CA ALA A 49 2.08 17.97 -6.23
C ALA A 49 2.82 19.20 -6.78
N THR A 50 4.11 19.07 -7.05
CA THR A 50 4.91 20.10 -7.71
C THR A 50 4.93 19.91 -9.22
N VAL A 51 5.49 20.89 -9.95
CA VAL A 51 5.76 20.75 -11.39
C VAL A 51 6.72 19.58 -11.65
N ASP A 52 7.77 19.43 -10.84
CA ASP A 52 8.71 18.31 -10.99
C ASP A 52 8.07 16.95 -10.71
N ASP A 53 7.11 16.86 -9.77
CA ASP A 53 6.34 15.63 -9.53
C ASP A 53 5.54 15.24 -10.79
N ALA A 54 4.93 16.22 -11.46
CA ALA A 54 4.19 16.01 -12.70
C ALA A 54 5.11 15.61 -13.86
N THR A 55 6.29 16.23 -13.98
CA THR A 55 7.32 15.86 -14.96
C THR A 55 7.85 14.45 -14.73
N PHE A 56 8.11 14.06 -13.48
CA PHE A 56 8.54 12.70 -13.16
C PHE A 56 7.47 11.68 -13.57
N LEU A 57 6.20 11.95 -13.27
CA LEU A 57 5.09 11.06 -13.66
C LEU A 57 4.96 10.94 -15.20
N SER A 58 5.05 12.05 -15.94
CA SER A 58 4.94 12.02 -17.40
C SER A 58 6.10 11.25 -18.05
N VAL A 59 7.33 11.51 -17.62
CA VAL A 59 8.53 10.78 -18.05
C VAL A 59 8.41 9.29 -17.73
N SER A 60 7.94 8.96 -16.53
CA SER A 60 7.76 7.58 -16.10
C SER A 60 6.77 6.81 -16.96
N ARG A 61 5.65 7.43 -17.34
CA ARG A 61 4.66 6.80 -18.23
C ARG A 61 5.25 6.42 -19.58
N VAL A 62 6.05 7.31 -20.15
CA VAL A 62 6.69 7.07 -21.45
C VAL A 62 7.77 6.00 -21.34
N ILE A 63 8.68 6.09 -20.35
CA ILE A 63 9.79 5.14 -20.19
C ILE A 63 9.27 3.73 -19.87
N THR A 64 8.27 3.60 -19.02
CA THR A 64 7.72 2.29 -18.64
C THR A 64 6.72 1.75 -19.67
N GLY A 65 6.16 2.59 -20.54
CA GLY A 65 5.08 2.22 -21.44
C GLY A 65 3.72 2.07 -20.76
N HIS A 66 3.57 2.45 -19.50
CA HIS A 66 2.31 2.37 -18.74
C HIS A 66 1.64 3.76 -18.63
N SER A 67 0.44 3.92 -19.18
CA SER A 67 -0.31 5.19 -19.06
C SER A 67 -0.88 5.43 -17.65
N GLU A 68 -1.30 4.36 -16.98
CA GLU A 68 -2.03 4.42 -15.71
C GLU A 68 -1.12 4.30 -14.47
N LEU A 69 -0.01 5.04 -14.43
CA LEU A 69 0.82 5.11 -13.23
C LEU A 69 0.17 5.97 -12.13
N HIS A 70 0.21 5.48 -10.90
CA HIS A 70 -0.43 6.12 -9.76
C HIS A 70 0.33 7.39 -9.31
N PRO A 71 -0.29 8.59 -9.30
CA PRO A 71 0.42 9.85 -9.04
C PRO A 71 1.07 9.93 -7.65
N VAL A 72 0.44 9.36 -6.62
CA VAL A 72 1.00 9.35 -5.26
C VAL A 72 2.25 8.47 -5.18
N ILE A 73 2.28 7.35 -5.90
CA ILE A 73 3.45 6.46 -5.94
C ILE A 73 4.58 7.18 -6.69
N ALA A 74 4.28 7.77 -7.85
CA ALA A 74 5.24 8.54 -8.63
C ALA A 74 5.93 9.62 -7.78
N ARG A 75 5.17 10.42 -7.04
CA ARG A 75 5.73 11.44 -6.14
C ARG A 75 6.62 10.86 -5.04
N ARG A 76 6.16 9.78 -4.38
CA ARG A 76 6.94 9.13 -3.31
C ARG A 76 8.22 8.51 -3.86
N LEU A 77 8.14 7.90 -5.05
CA LEU A 77 9.26 7.31 -5.75
C LEU A 77 10.27 8.39 -6.14
N PHE A 78 9.81 9.49 -6.73
CA PHE A 78 10.67 10.62 -7.07
C PHE A 78 11.38 11.20 -5.85
N ALA A 79 10.68 11.37 -4.72
CA ALA A 79 11.27 11.83 -3.47
C ALA A 79 12.32 10.84 -2.93
N ALA A 80 12.10 9.53 -3.07
CA ALA A 80 13.05 8.51 -2.66
C ALA A 80 14.28 8.47 -3.59
N MET A 81 14.08 8.64 -4.91
CA MET A 81 15.16 8.71 -5.89
C MET A 81 16.06 9.92 -5.65
N GLN A 82 15.49 11.10 -5.38
CA GLN A 82 16.27 12.32 -5.07
C GLN A 82 17.12 12.20 -3.80
N LYS A 83 16.69 11.41 -2.81
CA LYS A 83 17.49 11.13 -1.60
C LYS A 83 18.63 10.15 -1.85
N THR A 84 18.52 9.38 -2.92
CA THR A 84 19.37 8.21 -3.19
C THR A 84 20.40 8.50 -4.27
N PHE A 85 20.01 9.28 -5.27
CA PHE A 85 20.82 9.67 -6.41
C PHE A 85 21.03 11.19 -6.41
N PRO A 86 22.28 11.67 -6.41
CA PRO A 86 22.57 13.09 -6.53
C PRO A 86 21.97 13.69 -7.81
N ASP A 87 21.51 14.94 -7.70
CA ASP A 87 21.01 15.75 -8.83
C ASP A 87 19.90 15.09 -9.67
N TYR A 88 19.14 14.18 -9.06
CA TYR A 88 18.11 13.43 -9.78
C TYR A 88 17.00 14.31 -10.37
N ALA A 89 16.69 15.44 -9.75
CA ALA A 89 15.75 16.41 -10.32
C ALA A 89 16.22 16.94 -11.69
N SER A 90 17.50 17.29 -11.82
CA SER A 90 18.10 17.72 -13.09
C SER A 90 18.12 16.59 -14.12
N LYS A 91 18.40 15.36 -13.69
CA LYS A 91 18.36 14.15 -14.54
C LYS A 91 16.96 13.90 -15.12
N ILE A 92 15.91 14.10 -14.31
CA ILE A 92 14.52 14.01 -14.77
C ILE A 92 14.19 15.08 -15.82
N GLN A 93 14.72 16.30 -15.69
CA GLN A 93 14.54 17.33 -16.70
C GLN A 93 15.29 16.99 -18.01
N ALA A 94 16.47 16.39 -17.92
CA ALA A 94 17.18 15.90 -19.10
C ALA A 94 16.42 14.74 -19.80
N LEU A 95 15.90 13.80 -19.01
CA LEU A 95 15.05 12.72 -19.51
C LEU A 95 13.73 13.23 -20.10
N SER A 96 13.16 14.31 -19.56
CA SER A 96 11.95 14.95 -20.12
C SER A 96 12.21 15.46 -21.54
N GLY A 97 13.36 16.10 -21.78
CA GLY A 97 13.81 16.51 -23.10
C GLY A 97 14.05 15.33 -24.05
N LEU A 98 14.56 14.20 -23.54
CA LEU A 98 14.76 12.98 -24.33
C LEU A 98 13.42 12.36 -24.76
N VAL A 99 12.47 12.17 -23.83
CA VAL A 99 11.16 11.56 -24.15
C VAL A 99 10.29 12.45 -25.03
N ALA A 100 10.48 13.78 -24.98
CA ALA A 100 9.76 14.73 -25.82
C ALA A 100 10.06 14.55 -27.33
N GLN A 101 11.15 13.86 -27.68
CA GLN A 101 11.48 13.51 -29.07
C GLN A 101 10.60 12.40 -29.64
N GLY A 102 9.72 11.80 -28.82
CA GLY A 102 8.83 10.70 -29.21
C GLY A 102 9.55 9.36 -29.37
N GLY A 103 8.81 8.32 -29.76
CA GLY A 103 9.30 6.96 -29.95
C GLY A 103 8.86 5.98 -28.87
N THR A 104 9.10 4.70 -29.12
CA THR A 104 8.85 3.61 -28.18
C THR A 104 9.87 3.64 -27.03
N PRO A 105 9.58 3.01 -25.87
CA PRO A 105 10.54 2.90 -24.77
C PRO A 105 11.92 2.37 -25.20
N ARG A 106 11.95 1.43 -26.15
CA ARG A 106 13.18 0.84 -26.66
C ARG A 106 13.98 1.85 -27.50
N GLU A 107 13.33 2.57 -28.40
CA GLU A 107 13.98 3.63 -29.21
C GLU A 107 14.47 4.79 -28.34
N ILE A 108 13.80 5.10 -27.23
CA ILE A 108 14.26 6.09 -26.27
C ILE A 108 15.53 5.59 -25.56
N LEU A 109 15.54 4.34 -25.10
CA LEU A 109 16.70 3.73 -24.46
C LEU A 109 17.92 3.70 -25.40
N ASP A 110 17.72 3.34 -26.67
CA ASP A 110 18.81 3.27 -27.67
C ASP A 110 19.44 4.64 -27.94
N ARG A 111 18.68 5.73 -27.77
CA ARG A 111 19.14 7.12 -27.96
C ARG A 111 19.58 7.82 -26.67
N ALA A 112 19.45 7.17 -25.51
CA ALA A 112 19.62 7.83 -24.22
C ALA A 112 21.06 8.32 -23.95
N GLY A 113 22.06 7.74 -24.63
CA GLY A 113 23.47 8.12 -24.45
C GLY A 113 23.87 8.09 -22.98
N ASP A 114 24.38 9.21 -22.47
CA ASP A 114 24.81 9.36 -21.07
C ASP A 114 23.66 9.27 -20.05
N LEU A 115 22.40 9.46 -20.46
CA LEU A 115 21.23 9.32 -19.60
C LEU A 115 20.74 7.88 -19.45
N LYS A 116 21.41 6.92 -20.11
CA LYS A 116 20.99 5.51 -20.12
C LYS A 116 20.86 4.93 -18.71
N ASP A 117 21.82 5.20 -17.84
CA ASP A 117 21.81 4.65 -16.48
C ASP A 117 20.69 5.26 -15.63
N ASP A 118 20.40 6.55 -15.80
CA ASP A 118 19.30 7.24 -15.11
C ASP A 118 17.93 6.73 -15.59
N LEU A 119 17.78 6.49 -16.89
CA LEU A 119 16.59 5.89 -17.47
C LEU A 119 16.37 4.47 -16.94
N LEU A 120 17.42 3.64 -16.91
CA LEU A 120 17.35 2.28 -16.39
C LEU A 120 17.07 2.28 -14.88
N ALA A 121 17.65 3.20 -14.11
CA ALA A 121 17.36 3.36 -12.68
C ALA A 121 15.89 3.75 -12.44
N LEU A 122 15.34 4.68 -13.24
CA LEU A 122 13.92 5.02 -13.21
C LEU A 122 13.06 3.79 -13.49
N ASN A 123 13.37 3.06 -14.56
CA ASN A 123 12.61 1.89 -14.96
C ASN A 123 12.67 0.80 -13.89
N ALA A 124 13.86 0.47 -13.41
CA ALA A 124 14.07 -0.48 -12.33
C ALA A 124 13.24 -0.10 -11.09
N ALA A 125 13.24 1.18 -10.70
CA ALA A 125 12.51 1.63 -9.52
C ALA A 125 10.99 1.43 -9.60
N TRP A 126 10.41 1.54 -10.80
CA TRP A 126 8.99 1.21 -11.02
C TRP A 126 8.72 -0.29 -11.03
N TYR A 127 9.61 -1.07 -11.64
CA TYR A 127 9.44 -2.51 -11.72
C TYR A 127 9.63 -3.22 -10.37
N THR A 128 10.55 -2.74 -9.53
CA THR A 128 10.81 -3.34 -8.21
C THR A 128 10.01 -2.67 -7.09
N GLY A 129 9.54 -1.44 -7.30
CA GLY A 129 8.94 -0.62 -6.23
C GLY A 129 9.97 -0.09 -5.21
N SER A 130 11.27 -0.25 -5.48
CA SER A 130 12.40 0.17 -4.64
C SER A 130 13.43 0.95 -5.44
N VAL A 131 14.13 1.89 -4.83
CA VAL A 131 15.03 2.81 -5.57
C VAL A 131 16.39 2.20 -5.95
N GLN A 132 16.79 1.07 -5.33
CA GLN A 132 18.07 0.41 -5.55
C GLN A 132 17.93 -1.10 -5.33
N ASP A 133 18.81 -1.86 -5.98
CA ASP A 133 18.97 -3.30 -5.75
C ASP A 133 20.03 -3.55 -4.67
N LYS A 134 19.69 -3.21 -3.42
CA LYS A 134 20.51 -3.48 -2.25
C LYS A 134 19.67 -3.72 -1.01
N THR A 135 20.24 -4.41 -0.04
CA THR A 135 19.62 -4.57 1.28
C THR A 135 19.31 -3.21 1.90
N ASN A 136 18.10 -3.06 2.46
CA ASN A 136 17.59 -1.82 3.05
C ASN A 136 17.41 -0.64 2.06
N ALA A 137 17.33 -0.92 0.75
CA ALA A 137 16.93 0.11 -0.21
C ALA A 137 15.53 0.67 0.13
N PRO A 138 15.32 2.00 0.05
CA PRO A 138 14.00 2.59 0.22
C PRO A 138 12.96 1.94 -0.71
N THR A 139 11.97 1.26 -0.11
CA THR A 139 10.84 0.65 -0.81
C THR A 139 9.64 1.57 -0.69
N VAL A 140 9.05 1.93 -1.82
CA VAL A 140 7.94 2.88 -1.91
C VAL A 140 6.61 2.17 -2.12
N ALA A 141 6.58 1.17 -2.98
CA ALA A 141 5.35 0.49 -3.38
C ALA A 141 5.62 -0.98 -3.73
N TYR A 142 5.58 -1.85 -2.72
CA TYR A 142 5.83 -3.27 -2.90
C TYR A 142 4.68 -3.97 -3.66
N TYR A 143 3.43 -3.74 -3.23
CA TYR A 143 2.25 -4.36 -3.85
C TYR A 143 2.03 -3.87 -5.30
N ASP A 144 2.21 -2.58 -5.54
CA ASP A 144 1.96 -1.95 -6.84
C ASP A 144 3.16 -2.02 -7.81
N ALA A 145 4.25 -2.71 -7.45
CA ALA A 145 5.43 -2.84 -8.30
C ALA A 145 5.08 -3.44 -9.66
N LEU A 146 5.60 -2.86 -10.75
CA LEU A 146 5.15 -3.24 -12.09
C LEU A 146 5.49 -4.69 -12.46
N MET A 147 6.52 -5.29 -11.87
CA MET A 147 6.88 -6.69 -12.14
C MET A 147 5.78 -7.70 -11.77
N TYR A 148 4.89 -7.35 -10.84
CA TYR A 148 3.79 -8.23 -10.43
C TYR A 148 2.53 -8.09 -11.30
N GLN A 149 2.39 -7.00 -12.05
CA GLN A 149 1.17 -6.73 -12.81
C GLN A 149 0.89 -7.79 -13.90
N PRO A 150 1.88 -8.27 -14.69
CA PRO A 150 1.61 -9.23 -15.75
C PRO A 150 1.06 -10.58 -15.29
N THR A 151 1.28 -10.95 -14.03
CA THR A 151 0.88 -12.26 -13.46
C THR A 151 -0.13 -12.13 -12.33
N ARG A 152 -0.72 -10.95 -12.13
CA ARG A 152 -1.60 -10.66 -10.98
C ARG A 152 -2.89 -11.50 -11.00
N ASP A 153 -3.21 -12.12 -12.13
CA ASP A 153 -4.36 -13.02 -12.33
C ASP A 153 -4.09 -14.47 -11.89
N GLY A 154 -2.84 -14.91 -11.88
CA GLY A 154 -2.45 -16.29 -11.55
C GLY A 154 -1.45 -16.42 -10.39
N LEU A 155 -0.78 -15.35 -10.00
CA LEU A 155 0.23 -15.35 -8.95
C LEU A 155 0.02 -14.20 -7.95
N PRO A 156 0.04 -14.48 -6.62
CA PRO A 156 0.07 -13.42 -5.62
C PRO A 156 1.34 -12.59 -5.72
N VAL A 157 1.21 -11.34 -5.31
CA VAL A 157 2.35 -10.61 -4.72
C VAL A 157 2.78 -11.38 -3.47
N PRO A 158 4.08 -11.72 -3.30
CA PRO A 158 4.51 -12.49 -2.13
C PRO A 158 4.09 -11.84 -0.82
N THR A 159 3.83 -12.64 0.22
CA THR A 159 3.27 -12.22 1.52
C THR A 159 1.80 -11.77 1.54
N TYR A 160 1.14 -11.63 0.38
CA TYR A 160 -0.29 -11.33 0.31
C TYR A 160 -1.11 -12.59 0.03
N CYS A 161 -2.27 -12.68 0.70
CA CYS A 161 -3.28 -13.68 0.35
C CYS A 161 -3.87 -13.35 -1.02
N PHE A 162 -4.09 -14.38 -1.84
CA PHE A 162 -4.59 -14.21 -3.21
C PHE A 162 -6.05 -14.60 -3.32
N ASP A 163 -6.35 -15.86 -3.04
CA ASP A 163 -7.67 -16.47 -3.14
C ASP A 163 -7.85 -17.50 -2.01
N ARG A 164 -8.93 -18.27 -2.06
CA ARG A 164 -9.29 -19.33 -1.11
C ARG A 164 -8.16 -20.34 -0.92
N PRO A 165 -8.02 -20.93 0.28
CA PRO A 165 -7.07 -22.02 0.50
C PRO A 165 -7.23 -23.11 -0.56
N GLY A 166 -6.12 -23.55 -1.14
CA GLY A 166 -6.11 -24.56 -2.21
C GLY A 166 -6.17 -24.00 -3.64
N TRP A 167 -6.28 -22.69 -3.86
CA TRP A 167 -6.35 -22.08 -5.21
C TRP A 167 -5.23 -22.53 -6.16
N TRP A 168 -4.04 -22.84 -5.62
CA TRP A 168 -2.88 -23.27 -6.40
C TRP A 168 -3.02 -24.64 -7.08
N THR A 169 -4.08 -25.41 -6.77
CA THR A 169 -4.38 -26.66 -7.48
C THR A 169 -5.31 -26.46 -8.67
N GLU A 170 -5.90 -25.27 -8.82
CA GLU A 170 -6.77 -24.92 -9.93
C GLU A 170 -5.92 -24.64 -11.20
N THR A 171 -6.52 -24.84 -12.39
CA THR A 171 -5.84 -24.50 -13.64
C THR A 171 -5.70 -22.98 -13.73
N PRO A 172 -4.49 -22.42 -13.95
CA PRO A 172 -4.31 -20.98 -14.09
C PRO A 172 -5.19 -20.40 -15.20
N PRO A 173 -5.64 -19.14 -15.07
CA PRO A 173 -6.40 -18.50 -16.13
C PRO A 173 -5.60 -18.43 -17.43
N PRO A 174 -6.27 -18.50 -18.60
CA PRO A 174 -5.59 -18.30 -19.87
C PRO A 174 -4.98 -16.90 -19.96
N LEU A 175 -3.77 -16.81 -20.53
CA LEU A 175 -3.06 -15.55 -20.71
C LEU A 175 -3.91 -14.55 -21.52
N GLY A 176 -3.99 -13.31 -21.04
CA GLY A 176 -4.68 -12.22 -21.76
C GLY A 176 -6.20 -12.17 -21.58
N ILE A 177 -6.78 -12.99 -20.70
CA ILE A 177 -8.19 -12.92 -20.34
C ILE A 177 -8.32 -12.28 -18.94
N ALA A 178 -8.97 -11.11 -18.87
CA ALA A 178 -9.21 -10.45 -17.58
C ALA A 178 -10.12 -11.33 -16.69
N VAL A 179 -9.68 -11.61 -15.45
CA VAL A 179 -10.35 -12.48 -14.45
C VAL A 179 -11.72 -11.95 -13.98
N HIS A 180 -12.24 -10.88 -14.58
CA HIS A 180 -13.60 -10.40 -14.32
C HIS A 180 -14.71 -11.21 -14.97
N ALA A 181 -14.39 -12.28 -15.71
CA ALA A 181 -15.43 -13.25 -16.08
C ALA A 181 -16.04 -13.80 -14.79
N PRO A 182 -17.35 -13.65 -14.55
CA PRO A 182 -17.97 -14.25 -13.37
C PRO A 182 -17.66 -15.73 -13.43
N LEU A 183 -17.05 -16.26 -12.36
CA LEU A 183 -16.91 -17.70 -12.17
C LEU A 183 -18.26 -18.33 -12.54
N PRO A 184 -18.29 -19.36 -13.42
CA PRO A 184 -19.52 -20.09 -13.69
C PRO A 184 -20.18 -20.40 -12.36
N ALA A 185 -21.45 -20.02 -12.18
CA ALA A 185 -22.13 -20.18 -10.91
C ALA A 185 -21.94 -21.64 -10.46
N THR A 186 -21.17 -21.83 -9.39
CA THR A 186 -20.95 -23.17 -8.84
C THR A 186 -22.34 -23.73 -8.54
N PRO A 187 -22.70 -24.92 -9.07
CA PRO A 187 -23.92 -25.60 -8.65
C PRO A 187 -23.96 -25.59 -7.13
N PRO A 188 -25.12 -25.30 -6.51
CA PRO A 188 -25.21 -25.25 -5.05
C PRO A 188 -24.61 -26.54 -4.50
N ALA A 189 -23.68 -26.37 -3.54
CA ALA A 189 -22.99 -27.51 -2.96
C ALA A 189 -24.03 -28.56 -2.56
N PRO A 190 -23.85 -29.84 -2.93
CA PRO A 190 -24.72 -30.88 -2.42
C PRO A 190 -24.73 -30.77 -0.89
N VAL A 191 -25.92 -30.88 -0.29
CA VAL A 191 -26.07 -30.80 1.16
C VAL A 191 -25.00 -31.69 1.81
N PRO A 192 -24.18 -31.16 2.73
CA PRO A 192 -23.14 -31.96 3.34
C PRO A 192 -23.81 -33.16 4.02
N GLN A 193 -23.64 -34.35 3.45
CA GLN A 193 -23.92 -35.57 4.18
C GLN A 193 -22.87 -35.62 5.29
N GLY A 194 -23.32 -35.44 6.52
CA GLY A 194 -22.46 -35.53 7.70
C GLY A 194 -21.87 -36.93 7.78
N ILE A 195 -20.68 -37.11 7.22
CA ILE A 195 -19.78 -38.15 7.69
C ILE A 195 -19.19 -37.62 8.99
N GLU A 196 -19.47 -38.31 10.08
CA GLU A 196 -18.87 -38.01 11.37
C GLU A 196 -17.36 -38.22 11.25
N SER A 197 -16.63 -37.13 11.04
CA SER A 197 -15.17 -37.14 11.03
C SER A 197 -14.70 -37.53 12.41
N LYS A 198 -14.24 -38.78 12.58
CA LYS A 198 -13.49 -39.18 13.77
C LYS A 198 -12.40 -38.15 14.02
N ALA A 199 -12.41 -37.55 15.20
CA ALA A 199 -11.44 -36.52 15.56
C ALA A 199 -10.01 -37.05 15.28
N PRO A 200 -9.17 -36.29 14.54
CA PRO A 200 -7.79 -36.69 14.34
C PRO A 200 -7.13 -36.85 15.72
N PRO A 201 -6.30 -37.88 15.92
CA PRO A 201 -5.60 -38.07 17.18
C PRO A 201 -4.83 -36.79 17.49
N GLN A 202 -5.20 -36.12 18.59
CA GLN A 202 -4.46 -34.96 19.05
C GLN A 202 -3.06 -35.42 19.44
N THR A 203 -2.05 -34.86 18.80
CA THR A 203 -0.66 -35.02 19.25
C THR A 203 -0.56 -34.47 20.67
N ALA A 204 -0.03 -35.28 21.60
CA ALA A 204 0.18 -34.85 22.97
C ALA A 204 0.99 -33.54 23.00
N PRO A 205 0.69 -32.62 23.94
CA PRO A 205 1.46 -31.39 24.08
C PRO A 205 2.94 -31.73 24.25
N LEU A 206 3.80 -31.03 23.49
CA LEU A 206 5.24 -31.14 23.62
C LEU A 206 5.64 -30.83 25.07
N GLY A 207 6.31 -31.78 25.72
CA GLY A 207 6.88 -31.55 27.04
C GLY A 207 7.88 -30.39 27.01
N THR A 208 7.94 -29.62 28.09
CA THR A 208 8.95 -28.57 28.23
C THR A 208 10.33 -29.20 28.27
N ILE A 209 11.16 -28.95 27.25
CA ILE A 209 12.58 -29.31 27.27
C ILE A 209 13.30 -28.18 28.01
N PRO A 210 13.87 -28.42 29.20
CA PRO A 210 14.70 -27.41 29.86
C PRO A 210 15.96 -27.18 29.00
N PRO A 211 16.38 -25.92 28.78
CA PRO A 211 17.58 -25.64 28.00
C PRO A 211 18.79 -26.31 28.68
N SER A 212 19.54 -27.12 27.92
CA SER A 212 20.75 -27.80 28.40
C SER A 212 21.93 -26.83 28.64
N SER A 213 21.74 -25.52 28.42
CA SER A 213 22.78 -24.52 28.55
C SER A 213 22.24 -23.26 29.21
N PRO A 214 23.05 -22.59 30.06
CA PRO A 214 22.68 -21.32 30.64
C PRO A 214 22.47 -20.27 29.54
N PRO A 215 21.64 -19.23 29.78
CA PRO A 215 21.44 -18.14 28.83
C PRO A 215 22.78 -17.51 28.46
N HIS A 216 22.99 -17.25 27.17
CA HIS A 216 24.22 -16.66 26.68
C HIS A 216 24.39 -15.26 27.28
N SER A 217 25.41 -15.09 28.13
CA SER A 217 25.89 -13.77 28.53
C SER A 217 26.86 -13.25 27.47
N PRO A 218 26.57 -12.15 26.77
CA PRO A 218 27.52 -11.54 25.87
C PRO A 218 28.73 -11.00 26.65
N LEU A 219 29.94 -11.23 26.14
CA LEU A 219 31.16 -10.70 26.73
C LEU A 219 31.20 -9.16 26.52
N PRO A 220 31.70 -8.39 27.50
CA PRO A 220 31.84 -6.95 27.32
C PRO A 220 32.81 -6.64 26.17
N HIS A 221 32.37 -5.77 25.26
CA HIS A 221 33.21 -5.24 24.19
C HIS A 221 34.42 -4.54 24.80
N ARG A 222 35.63 -5.07 24.56
CA ARG A 222 36.87 -4.32 24.77
C ARG A 222 37.12 -3.48 23.54
N GLU A 223 36.90 -2.18 23.64
CA GLU A 223 37.39 -1.24 22.63
C GLU A 223 38.93 -1.13 22.76
N LEU A 224 39.61 -1.22 21.62
CA LEU A 224 41.03 -0.96 21.43
C LEU A 224 41.17 0.23 20.48
#